data_AF-A0AAU7AZY8-F1
#
_entry.id   AF-A0AAU7AZY8-F1
#
_cell.length_a   1.000
_cell.length_b   1.000
_cell.length_c   1.000
_cell.angle_alpha   90.00
_cell.angle_beta   90.00
_cell.angle_gamma   90.00
#
_symmetry.space_group_name_H-M   'P 1'
#
loop_
_entity.id
_entity.type
_entity.pdbx_description
1 polymer ?
#
loop_
_entity_poly.entity_id
_entity_poly.type
_entity_poly.pdbx_seq_one_letter_code
_entity_poly.pdbx_strand_id
1 'polypeptide(L)'
;MTGQAAARLAKDRANPPKKTAGGGSPAKRRTSRTGEVKVRRQHRAVEDGYEHGLVPGLKASEDARRLAAELAFATARLDELRSGPPGLLADAAVVEDREEALWTLFLVAYLSPVEDDADPFGAIADVRTPWAGGELPALEGVATGPRTAYDARRAADTLAAYRSRAEKAGGQVPLLSAEASLTPARRFERAFERLSLPRFPRAARYEFLVLAGGLGLLDVQPSSLLLAHAEPMDPTLLAAKRIFGIGDAINLQRRASELLQAGGVTAAALDLALVNWSRPTGDRIRAGSAAEEDPAVAARVAQALGVAEPEDDGEGDVDDEAAPHS
;
A
#
# COMPACT_ATOMS: atom_id res chain seq x y z
N MET A 1 67.62 8.16 -2.02
CA MET A 1 68.79 7.39 -1.54
C MET A 1 68.76 7.41 -0.03
N THR A 2 69.01 6.25 0.60
CA THR A 2 69.26 5.99 2.05
C THR A 2 68.15 6.40 3.02
N GLY A 3 67.64 5.60 3.95
CA GLY A 3 67.92 4.25 4.49
C GLY A 3 66.94 4.09 5.68
N GLN A 4 66.12 3.05 5.72
CA GLN A 4 66.25 1.84 6.57
C GLN A 4 66.45 2.09 8.09
N ALA A 5 65.70 1.30 8.89
CA ALA A 5 65.78 1.03 10.34
C ALA A 5 64.85 1.87 11.24
N ALA A 6 64.18 1.34 12.27
CA ALA A 6 63.98 -0.03 12.77
C ALA A 6 62.93 0.00 13.89
N ALA A 7 62.62 -1.20 14.38
CA ALA A 7 62.22 -1.53 15.75
C ALA A 7 60.72 -1.72 16.05
N ARG A 8 60.35 -3.01 16.02
CA ARG A 8 59.28 -3.62 16.80
C ARG A 8 59.61 -3.53 18.30
N LEU A 9 58.63 -3.17 19.12
CA LEU A 9 58.63 -3.47 20.56
C LEU A 9 57.19 -3.76 21.00
N ALA A 10 56.94 -5.05 21.21
CA ALA A 10 55.76 -5.55 21.90
C ALA A 10 55.86 -5.22 23.39
N LYS A 11 54.74 -4.89 24.03
CA LYS A 11 54.63 -4.91 25.49
C LYS A 11 53.26 -5.40 25.91
N ASP A 12 53.24 -6.65 26.33
CA ASP A 12 52.20 -7.28 27.13
C ASP A 12 51.84 -6.40 28.34
N ARG A 13 50.53 -6.22 28.56
CA ARG A 13 49.99 -5.69 29.81
C ARG A 13 48.96 -6.67 30.35
N ALA A 14 49.39 -7.37 31.40
CA ALA A 14 48.58 -8.23 32.25
C ALA A 14 47.55 -7.41 33.06
N ASN A 15 46.37 -7.99 33.23
CA ASN A 15 45.25 -7.47 34.02
C ASN A 15 45.51 -7.56 35.53
N PRO A 16 45.14 -6.54 36.33
CA PRO A 16 45.10 -6.63 37.78
C PRO A 16 43.76 -7.23 38.30
N PRO A 17 43.76 -7.84 39.50
CA PRO A 17 42.61 -8.56 40.05
C PRO A 17 41.55 -7.63 40.68
N LYS A 18 40.28 -7.92 40.43
CA LYS A 18 39.11 -7.27 41.07
C LYS A 18 38.76 -7.97 42.40
N LYS A 19 38.74 -7.21 43.49
CA LYS A 19 37.96 -7.48 44.71
C LYS A 19 36.77 -6.53 44.74
N THR A 20 35.57 -7.04 45.03
CA THR A 20 34.62 -6.44 45.98
C THR A 20 33.44 -7.39 46.21
N ALA A 21 33.19 -7.67 47.49
CA ALA A 21 31.98 -8.29 47.99
C ALA A 21 30.80 -7.29 47.94
N GLY A 22 29.59 -7.80 47.73
CA GLY A 22 28.36 -7.04 47.81
C GLY A 22 27.17 -7.99 47.74
N GLY A 23 26.59 -8.31 48.89
CA GLY A 23 25.36 -9.08 49.00
C GLY A 23 24.19 -8.31 48.40
N GLY A 24 23.49 -8.94 47.46
CA GLY A 24 22.25 -8.46 46.88
C GLY A 24 21.26 -9.63 46.84
N SER A 25 20.10 -9.42 47.46
CA SER A 25 18.94 -10.32 47.45
C SER A 25 18.62 -10.83 46.04
N PRO A 26 18.08 -12.06 45.89
CA PRO A 26 17.80 -12.63 44.58
C PRO A 26 16.73 -11.80 43.86
N ALA A 27 17.16 -10.99 42.90
CA ALA A 27 16.28 -10.32 41.97
C ALA A 27 15.51 -11.38 41.17
N LYS A 28 14.19 -11.38 41.35
CA LYS A 28 13.22 -12.22 40.66
C LYS A 28 13.40 -12.02 39.15
N ARG A 29 14.01 -13.00 38.47
CA ARG A 29 14.09 -13.09 37.01
C ARG A 29 12.69 -12.89 36.44
N ARG A 30 12.43 -11.73 35.84
CA ARG A 30 11.28 -11.53 34.95
C ARG A 30 11.51 -12.45 33.77
N THR A 31 10.78 -13.55 33.74
CA THR A 31 10.63 -14.39 32.56
C THR A 31 10.08 -13.48 31.46
N SER A 32 10.92 -13.21 30.46
CA SER A 32 10.50 -12.62 29.20
C SER A 32 9.42 -13.52 28.64
N ARG A 33 8.17 -13.04 28.70
CA ARG A 33 7.02 -13.66 28.08
C ARG A 33 7.35 -13.80 26.61
N THR A 34 7.72 -15.00 26.18
CA THR A 34 7.92 -15.36 24.79
C THR A 34 6.63 -15.02 24.07
N GLY A 35 6.68 -13.98 23.23
CA GLY A 35 5.57 -13.58 22.40
C GLY A 35 5.12 -14.79 21.59
N GLU A 36 3.87 -15.18 21.77
CA GLU A 36 3.24 -16.25 21.02
C GLU A 36 3.30 -15.89 19.53
N VAL A 37 4.13 -16.62 18.78
CA VAL A 37 4.26 -16.45 17.33
C VAL A 37 2.99 -17.00 16.70
N LYS A 38 2.02 -16.12 16.42
CA LYS A 38 0.82 -16.49 15.65
C LYS A 38 1.18 -16.60 14.17
N VAL A 39 1.38 -17.83 13.72
CA VAL A 39 1.53 -18.14 12.30
C VAL A 39 0.14 -18.10 11.65
N ARG A 40 -0.15 -17.04 10.90
CA ARG A 40 -1.37 -17.00 10.06
C ARG A 40 -1.09 -17.77 8.78
N ARG A 41 -1.70 -18.96 8.64
CA ARG A 41 -1.64 -19.75 7.41
C ARG A 41 -2.42 -18.99 6.34
N GLN A 42 -1.73 -18.54 5.30
CA GLN A 42 -2.39 -17.92 4.14
C GLN A 42 -2.81 -18.99 3.15
N HIS A 43 -3.97 -18.78 2.54
CA HIS A 43 -4.47 -19.61 1.44
C HIS A 43 -3.58 -19.39 0.22
N ARG A 44 -2.99 -20.46 -0.30
CA ARG A 44 -2.25 -20.47 -1.56
C ARG A 44 -2.82 -21.59 -2.42
N ALA A 45 -2.85 -21.36 -3.73
CA ALA A 45 -3.16 -22.40 -4.69
C ALA A 45 -2.11 -23.52 -4.64
N VAL A 46 -2.49 -24.69 -5.16
CA VAL A 46 -1.57 -25.82 -5.31
C VAL A 46 -0.52 -25.45 -6.36
N GLU A 47 0.75 -25.73 -6.06
CA GLU A 47 1.84 -25.49 -7.01
C GLU A 47 1.64 -26.36 -8.26
N ASP A 48 1.65 -25.74 -9.43
CA ASP A 48 1.40 -26.37 -10.74
C ASP A 48 2.60 -26.25 -11.68
N GLY A 49 3.75 -25.82 -11.15
CA GLY A 49 4.97 -25.60 -11.93
C GLY A 49 5.03 -24.22 -12.60
N TYR A 50 4.09 -23.32 -12.33
CA TYR A 50 4.13 -21.96 -12.84
C TYR A 50 5.40 -21.21 -12.40
N GLU A 51 6.10 -20.63 -13.37
CA GLU A 51 7.25 -19.76 -13.17
C GLU A 51 7.18 -18.56 -14.12
N HIS A 52 7.45 -17.36 -13.60
CA HIS A 52 7.42 -16.16 -14.43
C HIS A 52 8.47 -15.13 -13.99
N GLY A 53 9.16 -14.54 -14.97
CA GLY A 53 10.27 -13.61 -14.71
C GLY A 53 9.87 -12.36 -13.92
N LEU A 54 8.65 -11.84 -14.16
CA LEU A 54 8.12 -10.66 -13.46
C LEU A 54 7.75 -10.94 -11.99
N VAL A 55 7.26 -12.15 -11.70
CA VAL A 55 6.68 -12.53 -10.39
C VAL A 55 7.21 -13.90 -9.93
N PRO A 56 8.53 -14.05 -9.75
CA PRO A 56 9.18 -15.35 -9.55
C PRO A 56 8.82 -16.04 -8.23
N GLY A 57 8.19 -15.32 -7.31
CA GLY A 57 7.73 -15.86 -6.04
C GLY A 57 6.32 -16.47 -6.10
N LEU A 58 5.61 -16.30 -7.21
CA LEU A 58 4.40 -17.07 -7.52
C LEU A 58 4.79 -18.43 -8.09
N LYS A 59 4.11 -19.48 -7.60
CA LYS A 59 4.38 -20.89 -7.93
C LYS A 59 3.16 -21.66 -8.45
N ALA A 60 2.05 -20.94 -8.62
CA ALA A 60 0.79 -21.46 -9.10
C ALA A 60 0.19 -20.50 -10.13
N SER A 61 -0.31 -21.00 -11.26
CA SER A 61 -0.98 -20.18 -12.28
C SER A 61 -2.24 -19.50 -11.73
N GLU A 62 -2.93 -20.14 -10.79
CA GLU A 62 -4.10 -19.59 -10.11
C GLU A 62 -3.76 -18.35 -9.27
N ASP A 63 -2.62 -18.35 -8.57
CA ASP A 63 -2.15 -17.18 -7.82
C ASP A 63 -1.80 -16.01 -8.77
N ALA A 64 -1.31 -16.31 -9.97
CA ALA A 64 -1.01 -15.31 -11.00
C ALA A 64 -2.28 -14.74 -11.64
N ARG A 65 -3.26 -15.58 -11.98
CA ARG A 65 -4.60 -15.16 -12.44
C ARG A 65 -5.29 -14.29 -11.39
N ARG A 66 -5.17 -14.68 -10.12
CA ARG A 66 -5.66 -13.86 -9.00
C ARG A 66 -4.97 -12.50 -8.93
N LEU A 67 -3.66 -12.43 -9.13
CA LEU A 67 -2.96 -11.14 -9.15
C LEU A 67 -3.44 -10.26 -10.31
N ALA A 68 -3.70 -10.85 -11.48
CA ALA A 68 -4.30 -10.13 -12.61
C ALA A 68 -5.68 -9.57 -12.27
N ALA A 69 -6.54 -10.38 -11.65
CA ALA A 69 -7.87 -9.96 -11.20
C ALA A 69 -7.83 -8.81 -10.19
N GLU A 70 -6.93 -8.88 -9.19
CA GLU A 70 -6.79 -7.79 -8.21
C GLU A 70 -6.23 -6.50 -8.82
N LEU A 71 -5.36 -6.60 -9.82
CA LEU A 71 -4.86 -5.43 -10.58
C LEU A 71 -5.94 -4.81 -11.44
N ALA A 72 -6.79 -5.61 -12.06
CA ALA A 72 -7.92 -5.16 -12.84
C ALA A 72 -8.98 -4.47 -11.99
N PHE A 73 -9.36 -5.06 -10.85
CA PHE A 73 -10.23 -4.41 -9.86
C PHE A 73 -9.63 -3.07 -9.37
N ALA A 74 -8.37 -3.06 -8.96
CA ALA A 74 -7.74 -1.85 -8.44
C ALA A 74 -7.61 -0.75 -9.51
N THR A 75 -7.50 -1.12 -10.78
CA THR A 75 -7.52 -0.17 -11.91
C THR A 75 -8.93 0.41 -12.09
N ALA A 76 -9.95 -0.43 -12.15
CA ALA A 76 -11.35 -0.02 -12.27
C ALA A 76 -11.79 0.92 -11.12
N ARG A 77 -11.36 0.63 -9.88
CA ARG A 77 -11.57 1.53 -8.73
C ARG A 77 -10.99 2.93 -8.95
N LEU A 78 -9.80 3.03 -9.57
CA LEU A 78 -9.18 4.33 -9.86
C LEU A 78 -9.90 5.06 -11.01
N ASP A 79 -10.50 4.32 -11.94
CA ASP A 79 -11.35 4.90 -12.98
C ASP A 79 -12.69 5.41 -12.42
N GLU A 80 -13.33 4.66 -11.53
CA GLU A 80 -14.52 5.10 -10.78
C GLU A 80 -14.21 6.37 -10.00
N LEU A 81 -13.11 6.39 -9.24
CA LEU A 81 -12.66 7.58 -8.50
C LEU A 81 -12.56 8.84 -9.39
N ARG A 82 -12.09 8.70 -10.63
CA ARG A 82 -11.93 9.82 -11.57
C ARG A 82 -13.24 10.25 -12.25
N SER A 83 -14.10 9.29 -12.58
CA SER A 83 -15.25 9.51 -13.46
C SER A 83 -16.58 9.65 -12.72
N GLY A 84 -16.71 9.03 -11.56
CA GLY A 84 -17.91 9.01 -10.74
C GLY A 84 -17.57 8.53 -9.32
N PRO A 85 -16.82 9.32 -8.54
CA PRO A 85 -16.41 8.92 -7.20
C PRO A 85 -17.61 8.64 -6.29
N PRO A 86 -17.58 7.58 -5.45
CA PRO A 86 -18.71 7.20 -4.61
C PRO A 86 -18.76 7.95 -3.27
N GLY A 87 -19.95 8.08 -2.69
CA GLY A 87 -20.17 8.53 -1.31
C GLY A 87 -19.44 9.83 -0.94
N LEU A 88 -18.71 9.82 0.18
CA LEU A 88 -17.93 10.99 0.64
C LEU A 88 -16.85 11.45 -0.35
N LEU A 89 -16.40 10.58 -1.26
CA LEU A 89 -15.47 10.97 -2.32
C LEU A 89 -16.17 11.82 -3.37
N ALA A 90 -17.44 11.55 -3.66
CA ALA A 90 -18.28 12.40 -4.52
C ALA A 90 -18.47 13.79 -3.89
N ASP A 91 -18.81 13.83 -2.60
CA ASP A 91 -18.96 15.08 -1.86
C ASP A 91 -17.66 15.92 -1.88
N ALA A 92 -16.52 15.27 -1.66
CA ALA A 92 -15.21 15.92 -1.72
C ALA A 92 -14.83 16.38 -3.14
N ALA A 93 -15.35 15.75 -4.19
CA ALA A 93 -15.08 16.14 -5.56
C ALA A 93 -15.83 17.43 -5.99
N VAL A 94 -16.97 17.73 -5.35
CA VAL A 94 -17.83 18.87 -5.72
C VAL A 94 -17.77 20.04 -4.75
N VAL A 95 -17.15 19.86 -3.57
CA VAL A 95 -16.99 20.96 -2.60
C VAL A 95 -16.04 22.04 -3.14
N GLU A 96 -16.46 23.31 -3.06
CA GLU A 96 -15.67 24.43 -3.59
C GLU A 96 -14.39 24.69 -2.77
N ASP A 97 -14.45 24.48 -1.46
CA ASP A 97 -13.30 24.64 -0.58
C ASP A 97 -12.40 23.39 -0.61
N ARG A 98 -11.24 23.55 -1.25
CA ARG A 98 -10.23 22.49 -1.36
C ARG A 98 -9.69 22.02 -0.01
N GLU A 99 -9.68 22.89 1.00
CA GLU A 99 -9.24 22.49 2.33
C GLU A 99 -10.26 21.53 2.97
N GLU A 100 -11.55 21.78 2.81
CA GLU A 100 -12.61 20.86 3.26
C GLU A 100 -12.58 19.53 2.50
N ALA A 101 -12.31 19.59 1.18
CA ALA A 101 -12.13 18.39 0.36
C ALA A 101 -10.98 17.53 0.87
N LEU A 102 -9.78 18.13 1.02
CA LEU A 102 -8.58 17.43 1.48
C LEU A 102 -8.74 16.89 2.91
N TRP A 103 -9.46 17.60 3.76
CA TRP A 103 -9.73 17.12 5.12
C TRP A 103 -10.63 15.89 5.11
N THR A 104 -11.68 15.90 4.28
CA THR A 104 -12.54 14.72 4.07
C THR A 104 -11.71 13.53 3.57
N LEU A 105 -10.84 13.73 2.57
CA LEU A 105 -9.99 12.66 2.03
C LEU A 105 -8.96 12.15 3.04
N PHE A 106 -8.40 13.03 3.87
CA PHE A 106 -7.50 12.65 4.95
C PHE A 106 -8.21 11.74 5.95
N LEU A 107 -9.44 12.08 6.37
CA LEU A 107 -10.24 11.24 7.27
C LEU A 107 -10.62 9.90 6.62
N VAL A 108 -10.96 9.89 5.33
CA VAL A 108 -11.22 8.63 4.59
C VAL A 108 -9.98 7.75 4.58
N ALA A 109 -8.80 8.28 4.27
CA ALA A 109 -7.56 7.50 4.26
C ALA A 109 -7.12 7.08 5.67
N TYR A 110 -7.40 7.89 6.69
CA TYR A 110 -7.03 7.63 8.07
C TYR A 110 -7.92 6.57 8.73
N LEU A 111 -9.24 6.67 8.55
CA LEU A 111 -10.21 5.75 9.16
C LEU A 111 -10.45 4.51 8.30
N SER A 112 -10.26 4.60 6.97
CA SER A 112 -10.63 3.61 5.96
C SER A 112 -12.15 3.35 5.93
N PRO A 113 -12.81 3.38 4.76
CA PRO A 113 -14.22 2.96 4.65
C PRO A 113 -14.42 1.52 5.14
N VAL A 114 -15.55 1.24 5.76
CA VAL A 114 -15.91 -0.13 6.15
C VAL A 114 -16.30 -0.94 4.92
N GLU A 115 -16.17 -2.27 4.99
CA GLU A 115 -16.60 -3.18 3.92
C GLU A 115 -18.07 -3.57 4.14
N ASP A 116 -18.94 -2.56 4.16
CA ASP A 116 -20.41 -2.67 4.18
C ASP A 116 -20.95 -2.18 2.83
N ASP A 117 -21.81 -2.97 2.19
CA ASP A 117 -22.35 -2.66 0.87
C ASP A 117 -23.34 -1.49 0.89
N ALA A 118 -23.98 -1.19 2.02
CA ALA A 118 -25.02 -0.18 2.10
C ALA A 118 -24.47 1.24 2.32
N ASP A 119 -23.53 1.40 3.25
CA ASP A 119 -22.92 2.69 3.56
C ASP A 119 -21.46 2.57 4.03
N PRO A 120 -20.50 2.42 3.09
CA PRO A 120 -19.09 2.30 3.41
C PRO A 120 -18.52 3.50 4.19
N PHE A 121 -19.16 4.68 4.07
CA PHE A 121 -18.63 5.95 4.55
C PHE A 121 -19.36 6.53 5.76
N GLY A 122 -20.51 5.95 6.16
CA GLY A 122 -21.39 6.49 7.21
C GLY A 122 -20.67 6.83 8.51
N ALA A 123 -19.89 5.88 9.04
CA ALA A 123 -19.13 6.11 10.28
C ALA A 123 -18.11 7.26 10.18
N ILE A 124 -17.56 7.52 8.98
CA ILE A 124 -16.65 8.63 8.72
C ILE A 124 -17.45 9.94 8.62
N ALA A 125 -18.59 9.91 7.95
CA ALA A 125 -19.48 11.06 7.80
C ALA A 125 -19.99 11.55 9.17
N ASP A 126 -20.37 10.62 10.05
CA ASP A 126 -20.93 10.90 11.37
C ASP A 126 -19.95 11.62 12.31
N VAL A 127 -18.66 11.32 12.22
CA VAL A 127 -17.63 11.90 13.09
C VAL A 127 -16.92 13.10 12.47
N ARG A 128 -17.12 13.35 11.17
CA ARG A 128 -16.42 14.43 10.45
C ARG A 128 -16.78 15.79 11.03
N THR A 129 -15.75 16.54 11.41
CA THR A 129 -15.84 17.98 11.71
C THR A 129 -15.35 18.80 10.53
N PRO A 130 -15.86 20.02 10.29
CA PRO A 130 -15.33 20.91 9.26
C PRO A 130 -13.86 21.28 9.51
N TRP A 131 -13.08 21.39 8.43
CA TRP A 131 -11.71 21.88 8.51
C TRP A 131 -11.67 23.29 9.10
N ALA A 132 -12.50 24.21 8.60
CA ALA A 132 -12.51 25.62 9.04
C ALA A 132 -12.77 25.79 10.55
N GLY A 133 -13.46 24.83 11.17
CA GLY A 133 -13.88 24.90 12.58
C GLY A 133 -12.78 24.72 13.62
N GLY A 134 -11.59 24.21 13.26
CA GLY A 134 -10.55 23.96 14.28
C GLY A 134 -10.70 22.62 15.02
N GLU A 135 -11.93 22.15 15.17
CA GLU A 135 -12.29 21.02 16.02
C GLU A 135 -11.81 19.68 15.44
N LEU A 136 -11.30 18.82 16.32
CA LEU A 136 -10.93 17.46 15.95
C LEU A 136 -12.13 16.51 16.10
N PRO A 137 -12.35 15.57 15.16
CA PRO A 137 -13.34 14.50 15.27
C PRO A 137 -13.24 13.72 16.59
N ALA A 138 -14.40 13.43 17.19
CA ALA A 138 -14.51 12.49 18.29
C ALA A 138 -14.54 11.05 17.75
N LEU A 139 -13.42 10.34 17.85
CA LEU A 139 -13.24 9.03 17.20
C LEU A 139 -13.50 7.82 18.12
N GLU A 140 -13.94 8.04 19.36
CA GLU A 140 -14.18 6.93 20.28
C GLU A 140 -15.29 6.01 19.75
N GLY A 141 -14.98 4.73 19.59
CA GLY A 141 -15.92 3.73 19.07
C GLY A 141 -16.21 3.79 17.58
N VAL A 142 -15.55 4.65 16.81
CA VAL A 142 -15.78 4.76 15.35
C VAL A 142 -15.47 3.44 14.64
N ALA A 143 -16.38 3.00 13.77
CA ALA A 143 -16.14 1.85 12.91
C ALA A 143 -15.08 2.21 11.86
N THR A 144 -14.19 1.27 11.57
CA THR A 144 -13.05 1.50 10.67
C THR A 144 -12.86 0.35 9.70
N GLY A 145 -12.34 0.68 8.53
CA GLY A 145 -12.05 -0.26 7.47
C GLY A 145 -10.74 -1.04 7.64
N PRO A 146 -10.50 -2.00 6.74
CA PRO A 146 -9.37 -2.91 6.82
C PRO A 146 -8.00 -2.25 6.55
N ARG A 147 -7.96 -1.02 6.01
CA ARG A 147 -6.72 -0.24 5.78
C ARG A 147 -6.54 0.92 6.76
N THR A 148 -7.28 0.92 7.87
CA THR A 148 -7.25 2.02 8.84
C THR A 148 -5.86 2.28 9.41
N ALA A 149 -5.53 3.55 9.60
CA ALA A 149 -4.41 4.04 10.39
C ALA A 149 -4.83 4.41 11.82
N TYR A 150 -6.12 4.26 12.15
CA TYR A 150 -6.66 4.57 13.45
C TYR A 150 -6.05 3.69 14.55
N ASP A 151 -5.45 4.34 15.54
CA ASP A 151 -5.11 3.76 16.84
C ASP A 151 -5.86 4.53 17.92
N ALA A 152 -6.83 3.89 18.57
CA ALA A 152 -7.68 4.50 19.60
C ALA A 152 -6.88 5.20 20.71
N ARG A 153 -5.67 4.73 21.03
CA ARG A 153 -4.83 5.32 22.08
C ARG A 153 -4.14 6.62 21.66
N ARG A 154 -4.08 6.90 20.37
CA ARG A 154 -3.24 7.93 19.74
C ARG A 154 -3.95 8.73 18.65
N ALA A 155 -5.26 8.55 18.53
CA ALA A 155 -6.00 9.12 17.41
C ALA A 155 -5.97 10.65 17.43
N ALA A 156 -6.25 11.25 18.59
CA ALA A 156 -6.18 12.69 18.78
C ALA A 156 -4.78 13.25 18.48
N ASP A 157 -3.71 12.55 18.90
CA ASP A 157 -2.33 12.96 18.66
C ASP A 157 -2.02 13.05 17.15
N THR A 158 -2.50 12.09 16.36
CA THR A 158 -2.25 12.02 14.91
C THR A 158 -3.00 13.13 14.17
N LEU A 159 -4.29 13.33 14.49
CA LEU A 159 -5.10 14.39 13.90
C LEU A 159 -4.55 15.78 14.24
N ALA A 160 -4.20 16.01 15.51
CA ALA A 160 -3.58 17.25 15.96
C ALA A 160 -2.23 17.51 15.27
N ALA A 161 -1.42 16.46 15.07
CA ALA A 161 -0.14 16.58 14.38
C ALA A 161 -0.29 16.95 12.91
N TYR A 162 -1.24 16.33 12.18
CA TYR A 162 -1.54 16.70 10.80
C TYR A 162 -2.00 18.16 10.72
N ARG A 163 -2.98 18.54 11.53
CA ARG A 163 -3.54 19.87 11.56
C ARG A 163 -2.49 20.94 11.86
N SER A 164 -1.71 20.76 12.93
CA SER A 164 -0.63 21.66 13.29
C SER A 164 0.42 21.81 12.18
N ARG A 165 0.70 20.73 11.45
CA ARG A 165 1.64 20.76 10.33
C ARG A 165 1.07 21.52 9.12
N ALA A 166 -0.20 21.31 8.78
CA ALA A 166 -0.89 22.03 7.72
C ALA A 166 -1.00 23.53 8.04
N GLU A 167 -1.42 23.89 9.25
CA GLU A 167 -1.52 25.28 9.71
C GLU A 167 -0.17 26.01 9.63
N LYS A 168 0.94 25.36 10.03
CA LYS A 168 2.29 25.91 9.89
C LYS A 168 2.72 26.15 8.44
N ALA A 169 2.16 25.39 7.50
CA ALA A 169 2.39 25.57 6.06
C ALA A 169 1.44 26.60 5.43
N GLY A 170 0.43 27.10 6.17
CA GLY A 170 -0.60 28.00 5.67
C GLY A 170 -1.85 27.29 5.11
N GLY A 171 -2.02 26.00 5.41
CA GLY A 171 -3.14 25.15 4.94
C GLY A 171 -2.67 23.77 4.47
N GLN A 172 -3.61 22.89 4.15
CA GLN A 172 -3.33 21.58 3.57
C GLN A 172 -2.86 21.70 2.13
N VAL A 173 -3.45 22.61 1.34
CA VAL A 173 -3.03 22.83 -0.05
C VAL A 173 -1.56 23.28 -0.12
N PRO A 174 -1.08 24.30 0.61
CA PRO A 174 0.34 24.65 0.65
C PRO A 174 1.26 23.54 1.19
N LEU A 175 0.81 22.79 2.20
CA LEU A 175 1.58 21.66 2.74
C LEU A 175 1.86 20.60 1.68
N LEU A 176 0.84 20.24 0.90
CA LEU A 176 0.88 19.11 -0.04
C LEU A 176 1.31 19.53 -1.44
N SER A 177 1.15 20.80 -1.80
CA SER A 177 1.57 21.32 -3.10
C SER A 177 3.09 21.44 -3.19
N ALA A 178 3.64 21.15 -4.37
CA ALA A 178 5.05 21.36 -4.67
C ALA A 178 5.19 22.19 -5.95
N GLU A 179 6.42 22.62 -6.25
CA GLU A 179 6.73 23.46 -7.41
C GLU A 179 6.13 22.87 -8.70
N ALA A 180 5.46 23.72 -9.49
CA ALA A 180 4.77 23.31 -10.72
C ALA A 180 5.72 22.80 -11.81
N SER A 181 7.02 23.12 -11.72
CA SER A 181 8.07 22.62 -12.60
C SER A 181 8.37 21.13 -12.40
N LEU A 182 7.94 20.54 -11.28
CA LEU A 182 8.14 19.13 -10.99
C LEU A 182 7.06 18.28 -11.68
N THR A 183 7.47 17.11 -12.17
CA THR A 183 6.53 16.08 -12.64
C THR A 183 5.55 15.68 -11.52
N PRO A 184 4.32 15.22 -11.85
CA PRO A 184 3.36 14.70 -10.87
C PRO A 184 3.95 13.66 -9.92
N ALA A 185 4.83 12.79 -10.41
CA ALA A 185 5.55 11.79 -9.60
C ALA A 185 6.43 12.40 -8.50
N ARG A 186 7.23 13.41 -8.85
CA ARG A 186 8.07 14.12 -7.86
C ARG A 186 7.25 14.95 -6.88
N ARG A 187 6.11 15.48 -7.31
CA ARG A 187 5.17 16.17 -6.40
C ARG A 187 4.55 15.17 -5.42
N PHE A 188 4.15 13.99 -5.89
CA PHE A 188 3.66 12.90 -5.04
C PHE A 188 4.70 12.51 -3.97
N GLU A 189 5.95 12.25 -4.35
CA GLU A 189 7.04 11.91 -3.42
C GLU A 189 7.24 13.01 -2.36
N ARG A 190 7.29 14.29 -2.76
CA ARG A 190 7.45 15.40 -1.81
C ARG A 190 6.26 15.51 -0.85
N ALA A 191 5.03 15.38 -1.35
CA ALA A 191 3.83 15.40 -0.51
C ALA A 191 3.85 14.22 0.49
N PHE A 192 4.24 13.04 0.02
CA PHE A 192 4.35 11.83 0.84
C PHE A 192 5.36 11.99 1.97
N GLU A 193 6.53 12.58 1.69
CA GLU A 193 7.55 12.87 2.71
C GLU A 193 7.04 13.87 3.76
N ARG A 194 6.34 14.92 3.34
CA ARG A 194 5.76 15.91 4.25
C ARG A 194 4.64 15.34 5.12
N LEU A 195 4.01 14.27 4.68
CA LEU A 195 3.03 13.52 5.46
C LEU A 195 3.66 12.54 6.46
N SER A 196 5.01 12.49 6.61
CA SER A 196 5.69 11.68 7.63
C SER A 196 5.37 12.18 9.04
N LEU A 197 4.17 11.84 9.52
CA LEU A 197 3.65 12.12 10.85
C LEU A 197 3.89 10.88 11.73
N PRO A 198 4.04 11.07 13.04
CA PRO A 198 4.03 9.95 13.96
C PRO A 198 2.76 9.10 13.75
N ARG A 199 2.93 7.79 13.55
CA ARG A 199 1.82 6.82 13.45
C ARG A 199 0.86 7.04 12.28
N PHE A 200 1.27 7.79 11.26
CA PHE A 200 0.57 7.82 9.98
C PHE A 200 1.33 6.94 8.98
N PRO A 201 0.94 5.66 8.82
CA PRO A 201 1.72 4.66 8.11
C PRO A 201 1.78 4.95 6.61
N ARG A 202 2.68 4.26 5.91
CA ARG A 202 2.85 4.38 4.45
C ARG A 202 1.52 4.21 3.72
N ALA A 203 0.75 3.17 4.03
CA ALA A 203 -0.51 2.87 3.37
C ALA A 203 -1.53 4.03 3.42
N ALA A 204 -1.69 4.70 4.57
CA ALA A 204 -2.64 5.80 4.71
C ALA A 204 -2.15 7.10 4.04
N ARG A 205 -0.84 7.39 4.12
CA ARG A 205 -0.22 8.50 3.37
C ARG A 205 -0.37 8.33 1.87
N TYR A 206 -0.14 7.11 1.41
CA TYR A 206 -0.23 6.75 0.01
C TYR A 206 -1.66 6.85 -0.50
N GLU A 207 -2.62 6.25 0.22
CA GLU A 207 -4.05 6.31 -0.12
C GLU A 207 -4.55 7.75 -0.15
N PHE A 208 -4.22 8.58 0.84
CA PHE A 208 -4.64 9.99 0.87
C PHE A 208 -4.23 10.73 -0.40
N LEU A 209 -2.97 10.57 -0.84
CA LEU A 209 -2.48 11.24 -2.05
C LEU A 209 -3.03 10.63 -3.34
N VAL A 210 -3.32 9.32 -3.36
CA VAL A 210 -4.00 8.67 -4.48
C VAL A 210 -5.43 9.22 -4.63
N LEU A 211 -6.16 9.35 -3.52
CA LEU A 211 -7.51 9.95 -3.52
C LEU A 211 -7.45 11.41 -4.00
N ALA A 212 -6.55 12.21 -3.43
CA ALA A 212 -6.42 13.63 -3.78
C ALA A 212 -6.00 13.84 -5.25
N GLY A 213 -5.12 12.99 -5.77
CA GLY A 213 -4.75 12.99 -7.19
C GLY A 213 -5.87 12.53 -8.10
N GLY A 214 -6.59 11.46 -7.72
CA GLY A 214 -7.72 10.93 -8.49
C GLY A 214 -8.89 11.89 -8.61
N LEU A 215 -9.17 12.69 -7.57
CA LEU A 215 -10.19 13.74 -7.60
C LEU A 215 -9.69 15.06 -8.22
N GLY A 216 -8.44 15.13 -8.68
CA GLY A 216 -7.87 16.35 -9.27
C GLY A 216 -7.65 17.51 -8.28
N LEU A 217 -7.70 17.24 -6.97
CA LEU A 217 -7.43 18.25 -5.93
C LEU A 217 -5.94 18.59 -5.84
N LEU A 218 -5.08 17.62 -6.17
CA LEU A 218 -3.63 17.76 -6.26
C LEU A 218 -3.12 17.18 -7.57
N ASP A 219 -2.16 17.86 -8.20
CA ASP A 219 -1.49 17.36 -9.42
C ASP A 219 -0.35 16.40 -9.04
N VAL A 220 -0.72 15.23 -8.50
CA VAL A 220 0.17 14.19 -7.99
C VAL A 220 -0.23 12.83 -8.52
N GLN A 221 0.76 12.00 -8.83
CA GLN A 221 0.52 10.61 -9.27
C GLN A 221 1.70 9.74 -8.82
N PRO A 222 1.48 8.59 -8.17
CA PRO A 222 2.59 7.76 -7.76
C PRO A 222 3.22 7.05 -8.96
N SER A 223 4.55 7.06 -9.03
CA SER A 223 5.36 6.27 -9.96
C SER A 223 5.94 5.00 -9.32
N SER A 224 5.83 4.87 -8.00
CA SER A 224 6.43 3.79 -7.21
C SER A 224 5.54 3.40 -6.02
N LEU A 225 5.87 2.30 -5.35
CA LEU A 225 5.16 1.82 -4.16
C LEU A 225 5.68 2.45 -2.85
N LEU A 226 6.79 3.20 -2.91
CA LEU A 226 7.46 3.83 -1.77
C LEU A 226 7.75 2.84 -0.61
N LEU A 227 8.12 1.59 -0.95
CA LEU A 227 8.35 0.51 0.00
C LEU A 227 9.52 0.75 0.96
N ALA A 228 10.44 1.67 0.64
CA ALA A 228 11.51 2.09 1.55
C ALA A 228 10.96 2.77 2.82
N HIS A 229 9.74 3.31 2.77
CA HIS A 229 9.05 3.98 3.88
C HIS A 229 8.03 3.07 4.56
N ALA A 230 7.94 1.80 4.15
CA ALA A 230 7.06 0.81 4.73
C ALA A 230 7.60 0.35 6.10
N GLU A 231 6.69 0.14 7.05
CA GLU A 231 7.03 -0.59 8.27
C GLU A 231 7.29 -2.08 7.95
N PRO A 232 8.07 -2.81 8.76
CA PRO A 232 8.40 -4.21 8.48
C PRO A 232 7.18 -5.11 8.26
N MET A 233 6.05 -4.80 8.90
CA MET A 233 4.79 -5.53 8.84
C MET A 233 3.75 -4.91 7.90
N ASP A 234 4.13 -3.91 7.09
CA ASP A 234 3.26 -3.33 6.07
C ASP A 234 2.75 -4.42 5.10
N PRO A 235 1.42 -4.60 4.94
CA PRO A 235 0.87 -5.67 4.11
C PRO A 235 1.33 -5.62 2.65
N THR A 236 1.46 -4.43 2.06
CA THR A 236 1.93 -4.24 0.68
C THR A 236 3.38 -4.69 0.55
N LEU A 237 4.25 -4.32 1.51
CA LEU A 237 5.65 -4.79 1.52
C LEU A 237 5.73 -6.31 1.63
N LEU A 238 4.96 -6.92 2.53
CA LEU A 238 4.97 -8.38 2.72
C LEU A 238 4.45 -9.12 1.48
N ALA A 239 3.39 -8.62 0.84
CA ALA A 239 2.88 -9.16 -0.41
C ALA A 239 3.89 -9.02 -1.56
N ALA A 240 4.50 -7.84 -1.72
CA ALA A 240 5.54 -7.58 -2.71
C ALA A 240 6.71 -8.56 -2.55
N LYS A 241 7.22 -8.76 -1.33
CA LYS A 241 8.29 -9.74 -1.05
C LYS A 241 7.95 -11.15 -1.51
N ARG A 242 6.69 -11.57 -1.32
CA ARG A 242 6.21 -12.89 -1.69
C ARG A 242 6.03 -13.05 -3.19
N ILE A 243 5.37 -12.10 -3.85
CA ILE A 243 5.09 -12.15 -5.28
C ILE A 243 6.38 -12.03 -6.09
N PHE A 244 7.25 -11.10 -5.71
CA PHE A 244 8.49 -10.83 -6.44
C PHE A 244 9.66 -11.71 -6.01
N GLY A 245 9.50 -12.52 -4.96
CA GLY A 245 10.51 -13.48 -4.48
C GLY A 245 11.81 -12.83 -3.98
N ILE A 246 11.78 -11.57 -3.56
CA ILE A 246 12.97 -10.79 -3.16
C ILE A 246 12.73 -10.06 -1.83
N GLY A 247 13.73 -10.02 -0.96
CA GLY A 247 13.66 -9.32 0.33
C GLY A 247 14.13 -7.85 0.34
N ASP A 248 14.89 -7.44 -0.68
CA ASP A 248 15.49 -6.11 -0.81
C ASP A 248 14.57 -5.09 -1.49
N ALA A 249 14.42 -3.90 -0.90
CA ALA A 249 13.47 -2.88 -1.34
C ALA A 249 13.79 -2.29 -2.72
N ILE A 250 15.07 -2.13 -3.08
CA ILE A 250 15.47 -1.56 -4.38
C ILE A 250 15.09 -2.53 -5.50
N ASN A 251 15.41 -3.81 -5.31
CA ASN A 251 15.07 -4.84 -6.28
C ASN A 251 13.55 -5.09 -6.37
N LEU A 252 12.81 -4.95 -5.27
CA LEU A 252 11.35 -4.97 -5.28
C LEU A 252 10.79 -3.84 -6.15
N GLN A 253 11.30 -2.62 -5.99
CA GLN A 253 10.83 -1.48 -6.77
C GLN A 253 11.11 -1.64 -8.27
N ARG A 254 12.26 -2.20 -8.64
CA ARG A 254 12.59 -2.49 -10.04
C ARG A 254 11.58 -3.48 -10.65
N ARG A 255 11.35 -4.63 -10.00
CA ARG A 255 10.40 -5.66 -10.48
C ARG A 255 8.96 -5.14 -10.52
N ALA A 256 8.56 -4.37 -9.52
CA ALA A 256 7.26 -3.70 -9.54
C ALA A 256 7.13 -2.83 -10.79
N SER A 257 8.14 -2.02 -11.12
CA SER A 257 8.12 -1.15 -12.30
C SER A 257 8.03 -1.94 -13.62
N GLU A 258 8.71 -3.09 -13.71
CA GLU A 258 8.62 -4.00 -14.87
C GLU A 258 7.20 -4.58 -15.02
N LEU A 259 6.57 -5.00 -13.91
CA LEU A 259 5.18 -5.47 -13.93
C LEU A 259 4.19 -4.36 -14.30
N LEU A 260 4.39 -3.14 -13.78
CA LEU A 260 3.55 -1.99 -14.12
C LEU A 260 3.57 -1.69 -15.62
N GLN A 261 4.77 -1.71 -16.21
CA GLN A 261 4.95 -1.50 -17.66
C GLN A 261 4.33 -2.62 -18.48
N ALA A 262 4.62 -3.88 -18.14
CA ALA A 262 4.12 -5.04 -18.87
C ALA A 262 2.59 -5.16 -18.80
N GLY A 263 1.99 -4.91 -17.63
CA GLY A 263 0.54 -4.97 -17.44
C GLY A 263 -0.21 -3.70 -17.88
N GLY A 264 0.50 -2.61 -18.16
CA GLY A 264 -0.13 -1.31 -18.44
C GLY A 264 -1.03 -0.84 -17.29
N VAL A 265 -0.53 -0.94 -16.05
CA VAL A 265 -1.25 -0.58 -14.81
C VAL A 265 -0.42 0.43 -14.01
N THR A 266 -1.06 1.12 -13.06
CA THR A 266 -0.40 2.17 -12.26
C THR A 266 0.17 1.66 -10.93
N ALA A 267 1.13 2.37 -10.36
CA ALA A 267 1.65 2.06 -9.03
C ALA A 267 0.54 2.09 -7.95
N ALA A 268 -0.44 2.99 -8.11
CA ALA A 268 -1.61 3.05 -7.23
C ALA A 268 -2.46 1.78 -7.29
N ALA A 269 -2.72 1.26 -8.50
CA ALA A 269 -3.44 0.00 -8.68
C ALA A 269 -2.67 -1.17 -8.06
N LEU A 270 -1.35 -1.23 -8.29
CA LEU A 270 -0.50 -2.28 -7.72
C LEU A 270 -0.45 -2.24 -6.19
N ASP A 271 -0.46 -1.06 -5.55
CA ASP A 271 -0.47 -0.97 -4.08
C ASP A 271 -1.68 -1.69 -3.46
N LEU A 272 -2.89 -1.42 -3.98
CA LEU A 272 -4.11 -2.06 -3.49
C LEU A 272 -4.17 -3.54 -3.89
N ALA A 273 -3.80 -3.86 -5.13
CA ALA A 273 -3.81 -5.23 -5.64
C ALA A 273 -2.91 -6.16 -4.81
N LEU A 274 -1.72 -5.70 -4.43
CA LEU A 274 -0.80 -6.46 -3.57
C LEU A 274 -1.43 -6.79 -2.21
N VAL A 275 -2.12 -5.82 -1.59
CA VAL A 275 -2.81 -6.04 -0.32
C VAL A 275 -3.93 -7.05 -0.50
N ASN A 276 -4.81 -6.86 -1.48
CA ASN A 276 -5.94 -7.76 -1.73
C ASN A 276 -5.51 -9.18 -2.10
N TRP A 277 -4.47 -9.32 -2.93
CA TRP A 277 -3.89 -10.62 -3.27
C TRP A 277 -3.44 -11.39 -2.02
N SER A 278 -2.97 -10.69 -0.99
CA SER A 278 -2.52 -11.33 0.25
C SER A 278 -3.64 -11.75 1.21
N ARG A 279 -4.90 -11.35 0.94
CA ARG A 279 -6.07 -11.66 1.76
C ARG A 279 -6.67 -13.02 1.36
N PRO A 280 -7.62 -13.59 2.12
CA PRO A 280 -8.42 -14.72 1.65
C PRO A 280 -9.28 -14.33 0.43
N THR A 281 -9.60 -15.32 -0.41
CA THR A 281 -10.59 -15.14 -1.49
C THR A 281 -11.94 -14.74 -0.91
N GLY A 282 -12.62 -13.76 -1.52
CA GLY A 282 -13.90 -13.23 -1.03
C GLY A 282 -13.78 -12.16 0.06
N ASP A 283 -12.57 -11.86 0.55
CA ASP A 283 -12.30 -10.82 1.56
C ASP A 283 -11.50 -9.67 0.92
N ARG A 284 -11.94 -9.21 -0.25
CA ARG A 284 -11.32 -8.10 -0.99
C ARG A 284 -11.62 -6.78 -0.30
N ILE A 285 -10.61 -5.91 -0.17
CA ILE A 285 -10.80 -4.53 0.28
C ILE A 285 -11.34 -3.73 -0.92
N ARG A 286 -12.58 -3.25 -0.81
CA ARG A 286 -13.20 -2.35 -1.77
C ARG A 286 -12.95 -0.89 -1.44
N ALA A 287 -12.73 -0.57 -0.16
CA ALA A 287 -12.48 0.80 0.30
C ALA A 287 -13.50 1.81 -0.27
N GLY A 288 -14.79 1.44 -0.18
CA GLY A 288 -15.93 2.24 -0.61
C GLY A 288 -16.22 2.24 -2.12
N SER A 289 -15.49 1.46 -2.92
CA SER A 289 -15.69 1.35 -4.38
C SER A 289 -16.78 0.35 -4.73
N ALA A 290 -17.65 0.71 -5.67
CA ALA A 290 -18.62 -0.20 -6.28
C ALA A 290 -18.10 -0.81 -7.60
N ALA A 291 -16.89 -0.45 -8.02
CA ALA A 291 -16.30 -0.98 -9.23
C ALA A 291 -16.15 -2.50 -9.17
N GLU A 292 -16.30 -3.13 -10.33
CA GLU A 292 -15.96 -4.54 -10.54
C GLU A 292 -14.67 -4.65 -11.35
N GLU A 293 -14.17 -5.87 -11.47
CA GLU A 293 -12.97 -6.15 -12.27
C GLU A 293 -13.15 -5.74 -13.74
N ASP A 294 -12.22 -4.95 -14.27
CA ASP A 294 -12.18 -4.66 -15.72
C ASP A 294 -11.62 -5.88 -16.48
N PRO A 295 -12.43 -6.59 -17.28
CA PRO A 295 -11.99 -7.80 -17.96
C PRO A 295 -10.89 -7.55 -19.00
N ALA A 296 -10.85 -6.37 -19.62
CA ALA A 296 -9.81 -6.02 -20.59
C ALA A 296 -8.47 -5.76 -19.89
N VAL A 297 -8.49 -5.16 -18.70
CA VAL A 297 -7.28 -5.04 -17.86
C VAL A 297 -6.84 -6.41 -17.36
N ALA A 298 -7.78 -7.24 -16.92
CA ALA A 298 -7.49 -8.58 -16.41
C ALA A 298 -6.82 -9.46 -17.46
N ALA A 299 -7.39 -9.51 -18.69
CA ALA A 299 -6.83 -10.26 -19.81
C ALA A 299 -5.42 -9.78 -20.17
N ARG A 300 -5.20 -8.46 -20.26
CA ARG A 300 -3.89 -7.89 -20.55
C ARG A 300 -2.84 -8.23 -19.49
N VAL A 301 -3.20 -8.15 -18.21
CA VAL A 301 -2.28 -8.50 -17.12
C VAL A 301 -2.04 -10.02 -17.08
N ALA A 302 -3.06 -10.84 -17.31
CA ALA A 302 -2.92 -12.30 -17.41
C ALA A 302 -1.99 -12.70 -18.56
N GLN A 303 -2.10 -12.04 -19.72
CA GLN A 303 -1.18 -12.21 -20.84
C GLN A 303 0.25 -11.82 -20.46
N ALA A 304 0.44 -10.67 -19.80
CA ALA A 304 1.75 -10.24 -19.30
C ALA A 304 2.35 -11.18 -18.24
N LEU A 305 1.53 -12.00 -17.60
CA LEU A 305 1.93 -13.03 -16.64
C LEU A 305 2.00 -14.44 -17.26
N GLY A 306 1.71 -14.61 -18.54
CA GLY A 306 1.73 -15.92 -19.20
C GLY A 306 0.64 -16.89 -18.72
N VAL A 307 -0.50 -16.37 -18.26
CA VAL A 307 -1.65 -17.15 -17.76
C VAL A 307 -2.98 -16.75 -18.41
N ALA A 308 -2.93 -16.08 -19.56
CA ALA A 308 -4.12 -15.87 -20.38
C ALA A 308 -4.68 -17.23 -20.80
N GLU A 309 -6.00 -17.38 -20.77
CA GLU A 309 -6.62 -18.53 -21.41
C GLU A 309 -6.30 -18.47 -22.91
N PRO A 310 -6.00 -19.63 -23.54
CA PRO A 310 -5.90 -19.66 -24.99
C PRO A 310 -7.19 -19.06 -25.54
N GLU A 311 -7.07 -18.11 -26.46
CA GLU A 311 -8.23 -17.70 -27.24
C GLU A 311 -8.79 -19.01 -27.81
N ASP A 312 -10.06 -19.28 -27.53
CA ASP A 312 -10.75 -20.39 -28.17
C ASP A 312 -10.81 -19.96 -29.64
N ASP A 313 -9.79 -20.37 -30.40
CA ASP A 313 -9.53 -20.01 -31.79
C ASP A 313 -10.60 -20.65 -32.66
N GLY A 314 -11.87 -20.32 -32.41
CA GLY A 314 -13.09 -21.03 -32.78
C GLY A 314 -12.81 -22.07 -33.82
N GLU A 315 -12.48 -23.28 -33.35
CA GLU A 315 -12.13 -24.41 -34.20
C GLU A 315 -13.31 -24.54 -35.16
N GLY A 316 -13.07 -24.11 -36.39
CA GLY A 316 -14.13 -23.92 -37.36
C GLY A 316 -14.86 -25.24 -37.47
N ASP A 317 -16.16 -25.24 -37.14
CA ASP A 317 -17.11 -26.11 -37.80
C ASP A 317 -16.98 -25.80 -39.30
N VAL A 318 -15.98 -26.44 -39.92
CA VAL A 318 -15.94 -26.66 -41.35
C VAL A 318 -17.10 -27.62 -41.55
N ASP A 319 -18.27 -27.04 -41.80
CA ASP A 319 -19.42 -27.74 -42.33
C ASP A 319 -18.92 -28.58 -43.51
N ASP A 320 -18.84 -29.89 -43.26
CA ASP A 320 -18.55 -30.92 -44.25
C ASP A 320 -19.76 -30.94 -45.20
N GLU A 321 -19.74 -30.02 -46.17
CA GLU A 321 -20.78 -29.81 -47.17
C GLU A 321 -20.84 -31.06 -48.06
N ALA A 322 -21.76 -31.95 -47.67
CA ALA A 322 -22.46 -32.97 -48.43
C ALA A 322 -21.95 -33.24 -49.85
N ALA A 323 -21.35 -34.41 -50.03
CA ALA A 323 -21.10 -35.02 -51.33
C ALA A 323 -22.39 -35.12 -52.18
N PRO A 324 -22.37 -34.78 -53.47
CA PRO A 324 -23.52 -34.97 -54.35
C PRO A 324 -23.71 -36.44 -54.70
N HIS A 325 -24.92 -36.96 -54.47
CA HIS A 325 -25.37 -38.23 -55.02
C HIS A 325 -25.30 -38.21 -56.55
N SER A 326 -24.65 -39.22 -57.13
CA SER A 326 -24.80 -39.64 -58.53
C SER A 326 -25.01 -41.16 -58.57
#